data_AF-A0A2A4YP96-F1
#
_entry.id   AF-A0A2A4YP96-F1
#
_cell.length_a   1.000
_cell.length_b   1.000
_cell.length_c   1.000
_cell.angle_alpha   90.00
_cell.angle_beta   90.00
_cell.angle_gamma   90.00
#
_symmetry.space_group_name_H-M   'P 1'
#
loop_
_entity.id
_entity.type
_entity.pdbx_description
1 polymer ?
#
loop_
_entity_poly.entity_id
_entity_poly.type
_entity_poly.pdbx_seq_one_letter_code
_entity_poly.pdbx_strand_id
1 'polypeptide(L)'
;MNWEPKQKGSTKEKNLEALKSGKTSYIVGYYLETMHDQGKDGKSMIHKIKLVKVGDVKHLSGEAEEGDTVSIWGTGVLNDRMIKNVTPGECILIKWEGKVKSKAGREYHSWDIMKDPNAEVISVGEQFSKPAESPEPAVTATEASGNSDEDDLPF
;
A
#
# COMPACT_ATOMS: atom_id res chain seq x y z
N MET A 1 -1.61 0.52 -3.30
CA MET A 1 -2.95 0.84 -2.71
C MET A 1 -2.77 1.62 -1.41
N ASN A 2 -3.83 2.24 -0.88
CA ASN A 2 -3.78 2.95 0.41
C ASN A 2 -4.74 2.32 1.43
N TRP A 3 -4.32 2.26 2.68
CA TRP A 3 -5.19 2.00 3.82
C TRP A 3 -5.24 3.24 4.70
N GLU A 4 -6.42 3.86 4.80
CA GLU A 4 -6.68 4.88 5.80
C GLU A 4 -7.28 4.21 7.04
N PRO A 5 -6.54 4.03 8.14
CA PRO A 5 -6.94 3.03 9.14
C PRO A 5 -8.19 3.37 9.96
N LYS A 6 -8.77 4.56 9.76
CA LYS A 6 -10.02 5.02 10.38
C LYS A 6 -11.24 4.84 9.46
N GLN A 7 -10.99 4.60 8.17
CA GLN A 7 -11.98 4.63 7.11
C GLN A 7 -11.80 3.42 6.21
N LYS A 8 -12.82 3.12 5.42
CA LYS A 8 -12.76 2.15 4.33
C LYS A 8 -13.22 2.82 3.04
N GLY A 9 -12.78 2.28 1.91
CA GLY A 9 -13.10 2.79 0.59
C GLY A 9 -12.11 3.83 0.05
N SER A 10 -12.46 4.44 -1.07
CA SER A 10 -11.56 5.32 -1.84
C SER A 10 -11.88 6.79 -1.61
N THR A 11 -10.86 7.58 -1.23
CA THR A 11 -10.97 9.05 -1.16
C THR A 11 -11.25 9.67 -2.53
N LYS A 12 -10.74 9.07 -3.61
CA LYS A 12 -10.94 9.53 -4.99
C LYS A 12 -12.40 9.42 -5.42
N GLU A 13 -13.08 8.37 -4.96
CA GLU A 13 -14.47 8.08 -5.32
C GLU A 13 -15.48 8.62 -4.30
N LYS A 14 -15.01 9.32 -3.26
CA LYS A 14 -15.83 9.83 -2.14
C LYS A 14 -16.62 8.76 -1.38
N ASN A 15 -16.27 7.49 -1.53
CA ASN A 15 -16.91 6.35 -0.86
C ASN A 15 -16.25 6.03 0.47
N LEU A 16 -15.98 7.06 1.28
CA LEU A 16 -15.32 6.89 2.57
C LEU A 16 -16.34 6.67 3.67
N GLU A 17 -16.28 5.50 4.31
CA GLU A 17 -17.09 5.17 5.47
C GLU A 17 -16.20 4.95 6.70
N ALA A 18 -16.72 5.24 7.89
CA ALA A 18 -16.03 4.93 9.13
C ALA A 18 -15.81 3.41 9.24
N LEU A 19 -14.58 3.02 9.54
CA LEU A 19 -14.22 1.62 9.76
C LEU A 19 -14.92 1.12 11.04
N LYS A 20 -15.39 -0.13 11.06
CA LYS A 20 -15.89 -0.79 12.27
C LYS A 20 -14.83 -1.75 12.79
N SER A 21 -14.49 -1.64 14.07
CA SER A 21 -13.50 -2.51 14.69
C SER A 21 -13.94 -3.96 14.64
N GLY A 22 -13.05 -4.88 14.31
CA GLY A 22 -13.38 -6.29 14.21
C GLY A 22 -12.19 -7.17 13.87
N LYS A 23 -12.44 -8.49 13.82
CA LYS A 23 -11.41 -9.49 13.53
C LYS A 23 -10.79 -9.36 12.13
N THR A 24 -11.40 -8.60 11.23
CA THR A 24 -10.96 -8.41 9.83
C THR A 24 -10.25 -7.08 9.58
N SER A 25 -10.10 -6.22 10.60
CA SER A 25 -9.46 -4.90 10.47
C SER A 25 -7.95 -4.97 10.68
N TYR A 26 -7.25 -5.71 9.81
CA TYR A 26 -5.79 -5.89 9.92
C TYR A 26 -5.10 -6.01 8.56
N ILE A 27 -3.81 -5.72 8.56
CA ILE A 27 -2.84 -5.96 7.49
C ILE A 27 -1.66 -6.74 8.05
N VAL A 28 -1.15 -7.70 7.29
CA VAL A 28 0.12 -8.41 7.55
C VAL A 28 1.05 -8.15 6.38
N GLY A 29 2.31 -7.83 6.66
CA GLY A 29 3.32 -7.68 5.64
C GLY A 29 4.65 -7.17 6.14
N TYR A 30 5.62 -7.05 5.23
CA TYR A 30 6.95 -6.57 5.54
C TYR A 30 6.98 -5.05 5.58
N TYR A 31 7.41 -4.49 6.71
CA TYR A 31 7.57 -3.05 6.84
C TYR A 31 8.76 -2.58 6.03
N LEU A 32 8.56 -1.57 5.18
CA LEU A 32 9.59 -1.07 4.27
C LEU A 32 10.18 0.23 4.80
N GLU A 33 9.33 1.25 4.96
CA GLU A 33 9.80 2.58 5.36
C GLU A 33 8.64 3.44 5.90
N THR A 34 9.01 4.54 6.57
CA THR A 34 8.09 5.64 6.88
C THR A 34 8.51 6.85 6.08
N MET A 35 7.57 7.45 5.37
CA MET A 35 7.76 8.70 4.63
C MET A 35 6.89 9.80 5.24
N HIS A 36 7.30 11.04 5.00
CA HIS A 36 6.48 12.21 5.26
C HIS A 36 5.86 12.69 3.95
N ASP A 37 4.55 12.89 3.93
CA ASP A 37 3.85 13.41 2.77
C ASP A 37 2.85 14.50 3.17
N GLN A 38 2.50 15.36 2.21
CA GLN A 38 1.44 16.35 2.33
C GLN A 38 0.07 15.65 2.27
N GLY A 39 -0.30 14.98 3.35
CA GLY A 39 -1.70 14.56 3.54
C GLY A 39 -2.64 15.75 3.74
N LYS A 40 -3.94 15.48 3.96
CA LYS A 40 -4.99 16.49 4.14
C LYS A 40 -4.70 17.57 5.19
N ASP A 41 -3.87 17.25 6.19
CA ASP A 41 -3.52 18.14 7.31
C ASP A 41 -2.07 18.69 7.23
N GLY A 42 -1.38 18.53 6.09
CA GLY A 42 -0.11 19.19 5.79
C GLY A 42 1.17 18.50 6.31
N LYS A 43 1.08 17.49 7.19
CA LYS A 43 2.20 16.61 7.60
C LYS A 43 1.70 15.23 8.03
N SER A 44 1.39 14.36 7.07
CA SER A 44 1.01 12.98 7.36
C SER A 44 2.23 12.07 7.29
N MET A 45 2.37 11.16 8.25
CA MET A 45 3.31 10.05 8.14
C MET A 45 2.63 8.91 7.40
N ILE A 46 3.34 8.32 6.44
CA ILE A 46 2.87 7.18 5.65
C ILE A 46 3.84 6.03 5.87
N HIS A 47 3.32 4.89 6.29
CA HIS A 47 4.10 3.66 6.45
C HIS A 47 3.89 2.76 5.22
N LYS A 48 4.97 2.37 4.54
CA LYS A 48 4.88 1.44 3.41
C LYS A 48 5.07 0.00 3.90
N ILE A 49 4.14 -0.87 3.51
CA ILE A 49 4.15 -2.30 3.82
C ILE A 49 4.09 -3.09 2.51
N LYS A 50 4.97 -4.08 2.33
CA LYS A 50 4.81 -5.12 1.30
C LYS A 50 3.83 -6.16 1.81
N LEU A 51 2.65 -6.20 1.21
CA LEU A 51 1.50 -6.95 1.67
C LEU A 51 1.75 -8.46 1.57
N VAL A 52 1.41 -9.17 2.63
CA VAL A 52 1.30 -10.64 2.64
C VAL A 52 -0.17 -11.02 2.71
N LYS A 53 -0.92 -10.37 3.62
CA LYS A 53 -2.34 -10.67 3.83
C LYS A 53 -3.10 -9.45 4.33
N VAL A 54 -4.35 -9.35 3.90
CA VAL A 54 -5.32 -8.38 4.43
C VAL A 54 -6.52 -9.12 5.02
N GLY A 55 -7.08 -8.58 6.10
CA GLY A 55 -8.26 -9.17 6.73
C GLY A 55 -9.56 -8.98 5.92
N ASP A 56 -9.77 -7.78 5.35
CA ASP A 56 -10.85 -7.47 4.41
C ASP A 56 -10.35 -6.42 3.40
N VAL A 57 -10.33 -6.81 2.12
CA VAL A 57 -9.85 -5.98 1.01
C VAL A 57 -10.68 -4.70 0.87
N LYS A 58 -11.96 -4.70 1.26
CA LYS A 58 -12.84 -3.51 1.18
C LYS A 58 -12.37 -2.36 2.07
N HIS A 59 -11.47 -2.62 3.02
CA HIS A 59 -10.87 -1.58 3.84
C HIS A 59 -9.81 -0.77 3.11
N LEU A 60 -9.28 -1.28 2.00
CA LEU A 60 -8.32 -0.58 1.17
C LEU A 60 -9.02 0.32 0.15
N SER A 61 -8.29 1.30 -0.38
CA SER A 61 -8.77 2.21 -1.42
C SER A 61 -8.89 1.57 -2.81
N GLY A 62 -8.68 0.25 -2.94
CA GLY A 62 -8.65 -0.51 -4.18
C GLY A 62 -8.39 -2.00 -3.91
N GLU A 63 -8.43 -2.82 -4.96
CA GLU A 63 -8.03 -4.23 -4.90
C GLU A 63 -6.54 -4.32 -4.54
N ALA A 64 -6.14 -5.33 -3.76
CA ALA A 64 -4.75 -5.57 -3.39
C ALA A 64 -4.47 -7.06 -3.32
N GLU A 65 -3.31 -7.45 -3.81
CA GLU A 65 -2.83 -8.83 -3.87
C GLU A 65 -1.58 -9.02 -2.99
N GLU A 66 -1.24 -10.28 -2.71
CA GLU A 66 0.00 -10.62 -2.04
C GLU A 66 1.20 -10.11 -2.86
N GLY A 67 2.16 -9.45 -2.19
CA GLY A 67 3.32 -8.82 -2.81
C GLY A 67 3.14 -7.33 -3.11
N ASP A 68 1.90 -6.82 -3.14
CA ASP A 68 1.64 -5.40 -3.40
C ASP A 68 2.18 -4.49 -2.31
N THR A 69 2.56 -3.27 -2.69
CA THR A 69 2.90 -2.24 -1.69
C THR A 69 1.64 -1.46 -1.28
N VAL A 70 1.35 -1.49 0.02
CA VAL A 70 0.27 -0.72 0.64
C VAL A 70 0.84 0.40 1.48
N SER A 71 0.32 1.60 1.25
CA SER A 71 0.61 2.78 2.06
C SER A 71 -0.43 2.90 3.18
N ILE A 72 0.04 2.89 4.42
CA ILE A 72 -0.80 3.03 5.61
C ILE A 72 -0.67 4.45 6.14
N TRP A 73 -1.79 5.16 6.22
CA TRP A 73 -1.80 6.52 6.76
C TRP A 73 -1.71 6.50 8.28
N GLY A 74 -0.70 7.19 8.78
CA GLY A 74 -0.34 7.24 10.18
C GLY A 74 -1.35 7.98 11.07
N THR A 75 -1.44 7.56 12.32
CA THR A 75 -2.09 8.31 13.42
C THR A 75 -1.07 8.52 14.53
N GLY A 76 -1.22 9.52 15.41
CA GLY A 76 -0.22 9.75 16.47
C GLY A 76 0.15 8.48 17.27
N VAL A 77 -0.83 7.64 17.61
CA VAL A 77 -0.60 6.37 18.32
C VAL A 77 0.07 5.31 17.42
N LEU A 78 -0.36 5.20 16.16
CA LEU A 78 0.21 4.24 15.21
C LEU A 78 1.67 4.61 14.88
N ASN A 79 1.93 5.89 14.60
CA ASN A 79 3.24 6.43 14.29
C ASN A 79 4.23 6.13 15.42
N ASP A 80 3.84 6.45 16.65
CA ASP A 80 4.66 6.20 17.84
C ASP A 80 5.03 4.72 17.97
N ARG A 81 4.08 3.80 17.74
CA ARG A 81 4.34 2.37 17.85
C ARG A 81 5.21 1.85 16.70
N MET A 82 4.95 2.29 15.48
CA MET A 82 5.74 1.89 14.30
C MET A 82 7.18 2.35 14.44
N ILE A 83 7.42 3.63 14.75
CA ILE A 83 8.76 4.22 14.82
C ILE A 83 9.58 3.65 15.99
N LYS A 84 8.95 3.41 17.14
CA LYS A 84 9.67 2.93 18.34
C LYS A 84 9.97 1.43 18.29
N ASN A 85 9.09 0.65 17.66
CA ASN A 85 9.11 -0.80 17.83
C ASN A 85 9.38 -1.58 16.55
N VAL A 86 9.31 -1.00 15.35
CA VAL A 86 9.43 -1.75 14.09
C VAL A 86 10.63 -1.28 13.27
N THR A 87 11.44 -2.23 12.82
CA THR A 87 12.59 -2.02 11.95
C THR A 87 12.23 -2.37 10.51
N PRO A 88 12.66 -1.57 9.50
CA PRO A 88 12.55 -1.96 8.10
C PRO A 88 13.02 -3.39 7.85
N GLY A 89 12.24 -4.15 7.08
CA GLY A 89 12.46 -5.56 6.74
C GLY A 89 11.69 -6.54 7.61
N GLU A 90 11.17 -6.13 8.78
CA GLU A 90 10.41 -7.01 9.68
C GLU A 90 9.00 -7.30 9.15
N CYS A 91 8.56 -8.55 9.24
CA CYS A 91 7.16 -8.92 9.00
C CYS A 91 6.32 -8.58 10.23
N ILE A 92 5.27 -7.77 10.02
CA ILE A 92 4.41 -7.28 11.08
C ILE A 92 2.93 -7.49 10.73
N LEU A 93 2.14 -7.68 11.78
CA LEU A 93 0.69 -7.54 11.77
C LEU A 93 0.33 -6.19 12.38
N ILE A 94 -0.41 -5.37 11.63
CA ILE A 94 -1.01 -4.12 12.10
C ILE A 94 -2.51 -4.33 12.16
N LYS A 95 -3.09 -4.24 13.36
CA LYS A 95 -4.52 -4.41 13.59
C LYS A 95 -5.10 -3.18 14.24
N TRP A 96 -6.21 -2.71 13.69
CA TRP A 96 -7.00 -1.65 14.31
C TRP A 96 -8.00 -2.26 15.29
N GLU A 97 -7.95 -1.83 16.55
CA GLU A 97 -8.81 -2.39 17.61
C GLU A 97 -10.06 -1.56 17.88
N GLY A 98 -10.21 -0.41 17.24
CA GLY A 98 -11.33 0.50 17.46
C GLY A 98 -10.94 1.77 18.19
N LYS A 99 -11.95 2.45 18.76
CA LYS A 99 -11.77 3.61 19.62
C LYS A 99 -11.83 3.19 21.08
N VAL A 100 -10.93 3.71 21.89
CA VAL A 100 -10.87 3.49 23.33
C VAL A 100 -10.87 4.84 24.06
N LYS A 101 -11.39 4.87 25.29
CA LYS A 101 -11.38 6.07 26.13
C LYS A 101 -10.12 6.11 27.00
N SER A 102 -9.43 7.24 26.98
CA SER A 102 -8.35 7.54 27.92
C SER A 102 -8.88 7.78 29.33
N LYS A 103 -7.98 7.76 30.32
CA LYS A 103 -8.29 8.12 31.72
C LYS A 103 -8.89 9.53 31.87
N ALA A 104 -8.56 10.44 30.95
CA ALA A 104 -9.07 11.81 30.90
C ALA A 104 -10.36 11.96 30.07
N GLY A 105 -10.99 10.86 29.65
CA GLY A 105 -12.25 10.85 28.90
C GLY A 105 -12.12 11.10 27.39
N ARG A 106 -10.93 11.42 26.88
CA ARG A 106 -10.69 11.58 25.44
C ARG A 106 -10.66 10.23 24.73
N GLU A 107 -11.34 10.11 23.60
CA GLU A 107 -11.30 8.91 22.75
C GLU A 107 -10.12 8.96 21.79
N TYR A 108 -9.46 7.81 21.60
CA TYR A 108 -8.38 7.66 20.63
C TYR A 108 -8.45 6.29 19.95
N HIS A 109 -7.81 6.17 18.78
CA HIS A 109 -7.74 4.92 18.05
C HIS A 109 -6.70 3.99 18.69
N SER A 110 -7.12 2.78 19.06
CA SER A 110 -6.23 1.73 19.57
C SER A 110 -5.71 0.85 18.44
N TRP A 111 -4.48 0.40 18.61
CA TRP A 111 -3.72 -0.38 17.63
C TRP A 111 -3.07 -1.55 18.34
N ASP A 112 -3.02 -2.68 17.68
CA ASP A 112 -2.19 -3.81 18.04
C ASP A 112 -1.16 -4.05 16.93
N ILE A 113 0.12 -4.12 17.31
CA ILE A 113 1.22 -4.31 16.37
C ILE A 113 2.05 -5.47 16.88
N MET A 114 2.02 -6.57 16.14
CA MET A 114 2.74 -7.79 16.47
C MET A 114 3.79 -8.05 15.41
N LYS A 115 4.99 -8.43 15.82
CA LYS A 115 6.02 -8.93 14.92
C LYS A 115 5.85 -10.43 14.78
N ASP A 116 6.10 -10.96 13.59
CA ASP A 116 6.30 -12.39 13.43
C ASP A 116 7.77 -12.71 13.71
N PRO A 117 8.10 -13.38 14.83
CA PRO A 117 9.49 -13.73 15.14
C PRO A 117 10.06 -14.83 14.25
N ASN A 118 9.20 -15.55 13.50
CA ASN A 118 9.62 -16.67 12.65
C ASN A 118 9.71 -16.29 11.17
N ALA A 119 9.25 -15.09 10.79
CA ALA A 119 9.37 -14.60 9.43
C ALA A 119 10.80 -14.14 9.15
N GLU A 120 11.31 -14.42 7.95
CA GLU A 120 12.62 -13.94 7.52
C GLU A 120 12.62 -12.42 7.39
N VAL A 121 13.65 -11.74 7.89
CA VAL A 121 13.81 -10.30 7.69
C VAL A 121 14.28 -10.05 6.26
N ILE A 122 13.55 -9.24 5.50
CA ILE A 122 13.92 -8.93 4.11
C ILE A 122 14.87 -7.73 4.04
N SER A 123 15.84 -7.78 3.13
CA SER A 123 16.68 -6.63 2.82
C SER A 123 15.86 -5.54 2.14
N VAL A 124 15.80 -4.36 2.77
CA VAL A 124 15.13 -3.18 2.22
C VAL A 124 16.17 -2.33 1.47
N GLY A 125 16.47 -2.71 0.22
CA GLY A 125 17.42 -2.03 -0.65
C GLY A 125 17.61 -2.77 -1.98
N GLU A 126 17.68 -2.03 -3.10
CA GLU A 126 17.84 -2.45 -4.52
C GLU A 126 16.61 -2.85 -5.35
N GLN A 127 15.51 -3.39 -4.81
CA GLN A 127 14.36 -3.82 -5.64
C GLN A 127 13.21 -2.81 -5.84
N PHE A 128 13.24 -1.65 -5.18
CA PHE A 128 12.13 -0.67 -5.28
C PHE A 128 12.32 0.37 -6.40
N SER A 129 13.28 0.15 -7.31
CA SER A 129 13.56 1.02 -8.46
C SER A 129 13.34 0.30 -9.80
N LYS A 130 12.15 -0.23 -10.04
CA LYS A 130 11.50 -0.31 -11.38
C LYS A 130 10.20 -1.14 -11.25
N PRO A 131 9.05 -0.70 -11.78
CA PRO A 131 8.13 -1.67 -12.34
C PRO A 131 8.93 -2.43 -13.42
N ALA A 132 8.93 -3.76 -13.36
CA ALA A 132 9.40 -4.57 -14.48
C ALA A 132 8.72 -4.03 -15.74
N GLU A 133 9.56 -3.63 -16.70
CA GLU A 133 9.17 -3.20 -18.03
C GLU A 133 8.15 -4.21 -18.54
N SER A 134 6.92 -3.73 -18.76
CA SER A 134 5.88 -4.48 -19.45
C SER A 134 6.52 -5.07 -20.71
N PRO A 135 6.47 -6.39 -20.97
CA PRO A 135 7.02 -6.90 -22.22
C PRO A 135 6.30 -6.18 -23.36
N GLU A 136 7.08 -5.48 -24.20
CA GLU A 136 6.62 -4.93 -25.46
C GLU A 136 5.85 -6.03 -26.21
N PRO A 137 4.66 -5.75 -26.77
CA PRO A 137 3.98 -6.72 -27.60
C PRO A 137 4.89 -7.03 -28.78
N ALA A 138 5.27 -8.30 -28.92
CA ALA A 138 6.02 -8.82 -30.04
C ALA A 138 5.35 -8.37 -31.34
N VAL A 139 6.11 -7.63 -32.16
CA VAL A 139 5.78 -7.33 -33.54
C VAL A 139 5.64 -8.64 -34.31
N THR A 140 4.41 -9.08 -34.53
CA THR A 140 4.14 -10.12 -35.51
C THR A 140 4.29 -9.49 -36.89
N ALA A 141 5.45 -9.68 -37.50
CA ALA A 141 5.64 -9.46 -38.92
C ALA A 141 4.70 -10.42 -39.68
N THR A 142 3.62 -9.88 -40.26
CA THR A 142 2.92 -10.56 -41.35
C THR A 142 3.50 -10.00 -42.63
N GLU A 143 4.34 -10.80 -43.28
CA GLU A 143 4.71 -10.62 -44.67
C GLU A 143 3.44 -10.63 -45.52
N ALA A 144 3.14 -9.51 -46.19
CA ALA A 144 2.30 -9.50 -47.37
C ALA A 144 3.17 -9.02 -48.52
N SER A 145 3.71 -9.99 -49.28
CA SER A 145 4.26 -9.75 -50.60
C SER A 145 3.17 -9.18 -51.51
N GLY A 146 3.49 -8.11 -52.23
CA GLY A 146 2.63 -7.56 -53.28
C GLY A 146 3.30 -6.38 -53.95
N ASN A 147 4.10 -6.66 -54.98
CA ASN A 147 4.57 -5.72 -56.01
C ASN A 147 3.46 -4.76 -56.44
N SER A 148 3.80 -3.48 -56.64
CA SER A 148 3.97 -2.91 -57.99
C SER A 148 4.51 -1.49 -57.88
N ASP A 149 5.55 -1.26 -58.66
CA ASP A 149 6.18 -0.02 -59.05
C ASP A 149 5.17 1.07 -59.45
N GLU A 150 5.50 2.34 -59.22
CA GLU A 150 5.84 3.28 -60.30
C GLU A 150 6.15 4.67 -59.70
N ASP A 151 7.32 5.16 -60.09
CA ASP A 151 7.79 6.54 -60.09
C ASP A 151 6.68 7.58 -60.34
N ASP A 152 6.69 8.70 -59.62
CA ASP A 152 6.96 10.02 -60.21
C ASP A 152 6.92 11.14 -59.13
N LEU A 153 8.07 11.76 -58.90
CA LEU A 153 8.21 13.18 -58.50
C LEU A 153 9.27 13.73 -59.47
N PRO A 154 9.09 14.88 -60.15
CA PRO A 154 9.11 16.22 -59.52
C PRO A 154 8.22 17.28 -60.26
N PHE A 155 7.78 18.40 -59.70
CA PHE A 155 8.46 19.57 -59.11
C PHE A 155 7.42 20.42 -58.36
#